data_AF-A0A0L6UXP3-F1
#
_entry.id   AF-A0A0L6UXP3-F1
#
_cell.length_a   1.000
_cell.length_b   1.000
_cell.length_c   1.000
_cell.angle_alpha   90.00
_cell.angle_beta   90.00
_cell.angle_gamma   90.00
#
_symmetry.space_group_name_H-M   'P 1'
#
loop_
_entity.id
_entity.type
_entity.pdbx_description
1 polymer ?
#
loop_
_entity_poly.entity_id
_entity_poly.type
_entity_poly.pdbx_seq_one_letter_code
_entity_poly.pdbx_strand_id
1 'polypeptide(L)'
;MLVSDQLEQKRVQRRKRIPSPRPADSIFSKPPKGLPLDFYDPNWFNNLLPQQRIDVVDTRQVALLPDATQSLQGKQVPSKKLSDKQFNAKCFDQLCAPYDLTHKIENNNDEEETDDEDDTSYVGEEIDLDNTSGSGDEDTYEESD
;
A
#
# COMPACT_ATOMS: atom_id res chain seq x y z
N MET A 1 -3.74 16.83 -23.85
CA MET A 1 -4.15 15.74 -24.76
C MET A 1 -2.88 15.10 -25.27
N LEU A 2 -2.70 13.79 -25.08
CA LEU A 2 -1.54 13.09 -25.61
C LEU A 2 -1.73 12.94 -27.13
N VAL A 3 -0.66 13.12 -27.91
CA VAL A 3 -0.69 13.12 -29.38
C VAL A 3 -1.23 11.81 -29.95
N SER A 4 -1.04 10.71 -29.23
CA SER A 4 -1.52 9.36 -29.57
C SER A 4 -3.04 9.25 -29.71
N ASP A 5 -3.80 10.07 -28.98
CA ASP A 5 -5.27 10.01 -28.95
C ASP A 5 -5.90 10.67 -30.20
N GLN A 6 -5.12 11.34 -31.07
CA GLN A 6 -5.62 11.99 -32.28
C GLN A 6 -5.67 11.07 -33.52
N LEU A 7 -4.95 9.95 -33.51
CA LEU A 7 -4.84 9.05 -34.67
C LEU A 7 -5.97 8.01 -34.75
N GLU A 8 -6.61 7.70 -33.64
CA GLU A 8 -7.80 6.85 -33.61
C GLU A 8 -8.98 7.72 -33.19
N GLN A 9 -9.97 7.90 -34.07
CA GLN A 9 -11.22 8.63 -33.77
C GLN A 9 -12.12 7.88 -32.76
N LYS A 10 -11.52 7.21 -31.76
CA LYS A 10 -12.22 6.53 -30.67
C LYS A 10 -12.38 7.47 -29.49
N ARG A 11 -13.63 7.63 -29.05
CA ARG A 11 -13.96 8.33 -27.81
C ARG A 11 -13.44 7.53 -26.62
N VAL A 12 -12.24 7.85 -26.15
CA VAL A 12 -11.65 7.24 -24.95
C VAL A 12 -12.39 7.78 -23.71
N GLN A 13 -13.39 7.05 -23.22
CA GLN A 13 -13.99 7.30 -21.91
C GLN A 13 -13.04 6.85 -20.78
N ARG A 14 -11.98 7.63 -20.53
CA ARG A 14 -11.16 7.46 -19.32
C ARG A 14 -11.89 8.14 -18.16
N ARG A 15 -12.31 7.36 -17.15
CA ARG A 15 -12.81 7.90 -15.89
C ARG A 15 -11.65 8.62 -15.21
N LYS A 16 -11.73 9.96 -15.09
CA LYS A 16 -10.76 10.72 -14.31
C LYS A 16 -10.93 10.35 -12.83
N ARG A 17 -9.95 9.64 -12.26
CA ARG A 17 -9.88 9.45 -10.81
C ARG A 17 -9.40 10.76 -10.21
N ILE A 18 -10.32 11.52 -9.62
CA ILE A 18 -10.01 12.75 -8.89
C ILE A 18 -10.06 12.37 -7.41
N PRO A 19 -8.93 12.45 -6.67
CA PRO A 19 -8.94 12.26 -5.23
C PRO A 19 -9.91 13.26 -4.59
N SER A 20 -10.58 12.86 -3.50
CA SER A 20 -11.37 13.82 -2.72
C SER A 20 -10.47 14.99 -2.31
N PRO A 21 -10.91 16.25 -2.47
CA PRO A 21 -10.12 17.41 -2.06
C PRO A 21 -9.91 17.48 -0.54
N ARG A 22 -10.72 16.75 0.23
CA ARG A 22 -10.53 16.58 1.67
C ARG A 22 -10.21 15.10 1.95
N PRO A 23 -9.04 14.78 2.53
CA PRO A 23 -8.79 13.44 3.04
C PRO A 23 -9.81 13.15 4.14
N ALA A 24 -10.38 11.96 4.12
CA ALA A 24 -11.18 11.45 5.23
C ALA A 24 -10.26 10.74 6.22
N ASP A 25 -10.62 10.77 7.50
CA ASP A 25 -9.89 10.02 8.51
C ASP A 25 -9.99 8.52 8.23
N SER A 26 -8.89 7.81 8.45
CA SER A 26 -8.84 6.36 8.31
C SER A 26 -9.78 5.71 9.34
N ILE A 27 -10.54 4.71 8.89
CA ILE A 27 -11.34 3.86 9.79
C ILE A 27 -10.42 2.94 10.62
N PHE A 28 -9.22 2.66 10.11
CA PHE A 28 -8.21 1.86 10.79
C PHE A 28 -7.39 2.73 11.73
N SER A 29 -7.46 2.42 13.02
CA SER A 29 -6.71 3.09 14.09
C SER A 29 -5.27 2.59 14.22
N LYS A 30 -5.02 1.35 13.81
CA LYS A 30 -3.70 0.73 13.86
C LYS A 30 -2.94 1.01 12.55
N PRO A 31 -1.63 1.28 12.64
CA PRO A 31 -0.79 1.33 11.45
C PRO A 31 -0.76 -0.05 10.77
N PRO A 32 -0.55 -0.11 9.44
CA PRO A 32 -0.17 -1.36 8.79
C PRO A 32 1.09 -1.92 9.45
N LYS A 33 1.25 -3.24 9.45
CA LYS A 33 2.45 -3.92 9.95
C LYS A 33 3.26 -4.51 8.81
N GLY A 34 4.56 -4.70 9.02
CA GLY A 34 5.44 -5.40 8.07
C GLY A 34 5.77 -4.61 6.80
N LEU A 35 5.40 -3.32 6.73
CA LEU A 35 5.81 -2.46 5.62
C LEU A 35 7.28 -2.00 5.80
N PRO A 36 7.95 -1.64 4.68
CA PRO A 36 9.31 -1.10 4.68
C PRO A 36 9.44 0.15 5.56
N LEU A 37 10.65 0.38 6.10
CA LEU A 37 10.93 1.45 7.05
C LEU A 37 10.53 2.84 6.54
N ASP A 38 10.78 3.10 5.26
CA ASP A 38 10.54 4.38 4.59
C ASP A 38 9.07 4.65 4.22
N PHE A 39 8.18 3.71 4.52
CA PHE A 39 6.74 3.94 4.45
C PHE A 39 6.25 4.85 5.59
N TYR A 40 6.92 4.81 6.75
CA TYR A 40 6.46 5.49 7.97
C TYR A 40 7.17 6.83 8.17
N ASP A 41 6.48 7.78 8.78
CA ASP A 41 7.08 9.06 9.16
C ASP A 41 8.18 8.87 10.23
N PRO A 42 9.39 9.42 10.05
CA PRO A 42 10.48 9.27 11.03
C PRO A 42 10.11 9.78 12.43
N ASN A 43 9.39 10.91 12.50
CA ASN A 43 8.94 11.47 13.77
C ASN A 43 7.96 10.53 14.50
N TRP A 44 7.06 9.88 13.74
CA TRP A 44 6.12 8.93 14.32
C TRP A 44 6.85 7.69 14.81
N PHE A 45 7.73 7.10 13.99
CA PHE A 45 8.51 5.92 14.33
C PHE A 45 9.40 6.15 15.57
N ASN A 46 10.10 7.29 15.63
CA ASN A 46 10.99 7.62 16.75
C ASN A 46 10.24 7.87 18.07
N ASN A 47 8.94 8.15 18.02
CA ASN A 47 8.11 8.32 19.22
C ASN A 47 7.51 6.99 19.71
N LEU A 48 7.61 5.90 18.95
CA LEU A 48 7.14 4.58 19.37
C LEU A 48 8.05 3.96 20.44
N LEU A 49 7.46 3.10 21.28
CA LEU A 49 8.25 2.24 22.18
C LEU A 49 9.11 1.26 21.36
N PRO A 50 10.32 0.90 21.83
CA PRO A 50 11.20 -0.02 21.13
C PRO A 50 10.53 -1.33 20.70
N GLN A 51 9.68 -1.92 21.56
CA GLN A 51 8.93 -3.13 21.24
C GLN A 51 7.98 -2.94 20.05
N GLN A 52 7.31 -1.79 19.97
CA GLN A 52 6.38 -1.48 18.88
C GLN A 52 7.12 -1.21 17.57
N ARG A 53 8.32 -0.63 17.63
CA ARG A 53 9.15 -0.44 16.43
C ARG A 53 9.53 -1.75 15.77
N ILE A 54 9.76 -2.80 16.57
CA ILE A 54 10.09 -4.14 16.10
C ILE A 54 8.85 -4.84 15.49
N ASP A 55 7.70 -4.76 16.15
CA ASP A 55 6.45 -5.42 15.73
C ASP A 55 5.81 -4.77 14.48
N VAL A 56 5.90 -3.44 14.34
CA VAL A 56 5.17 -2.73 13.30
C VAL A 56 5.95 -2.58 11.99
N VAL A 57 7.28 -2.47 12.06
CA VAL A 57 8.10 -2.02 10.91
C VAL A 57 9.19 -3.03 10.57
N ASP A 58 9.29 -3.38 9.28
CA ASP A 58 10.47 -4.07 8.77
C ASP A 58 11.63 -3.07 8.63
N THR A 59 12.55 -3.10 9.59
CA THR A 59 13.73 -2.22 9.58
C THR A 59 14.87 -2.76 8.73
N ARG A 60 14.71 -3.88 8.03
CA ARG A 60 15.75 -4.44 7.14
C ARG A 60 15.52 -4.05 5.68
N GLN A 61 14.35 -3.52 5.36
CA GLN A 61 13.94 -3.22 4.00
C GLN A 61 13.49 -1.78 3.82
N VAL A 62 13.73 -1.28 2.60
CA VAL A 62 13.43 0.08 2.17
C VAL A 62 12.94 -0.02 0.72
N ALA A 63 11.85 0.67 0.36
CA ALA A 63 11.21 0.46 -0.95
C ALA A 63 11.23 1.70 -1.88
N LEU A 64 11.47 2.88 -1.32
CA LEU A 64 11.50 4.16 -2.00
C LEU A 64 12.94 4.58 -2.27
N LEU A 65 13.07 5.39 -3.32
CA LEU A 65 14.31 6.10 -3.58
C LEU A 65 14.52 7.19 -2.52
N PRO A 66 15.77 7.60 -2.26
CA PRO A 66 16.08 8.76 -1.41
C PRO A 66 15.29 10.02 -1.80
N ASP A 67 14.98 10.16 -3.10
CA ASP A 67 13.98 11.09 -3.61
C ASP A 67 12.66 10.35 -3.92
N ALA A 68 11.72 10.41 -2.98
CA ALA A 68 10.42 9.77 -3.10
C ALA A 68 9.63 10.22 -4.34
N THR A 69 9.85 11.45 -4.81
CA THR A 69 9.15 11.97 -6.00
C THR A 69 9.56 11.26 -7.28
N GLN A 70 10.73 10.63 -7.31
CA GLN A 70 11.21 9.83 -8.43
C GLN A 70 10.75 8.38 -8.35
N SER A 71 10.45 7.88 -7.15
CA SER A 71 10.02 6.49 -6.94
C SER A 71 8.69 6.19 -7.65
N LEU A 72 7.75 7.14 -7.60
CA LEU A 72 6.41 6.98 -8.16
C LEU A 72 6.28 7.46 -9.62
N GLN A 73 7.38 7.84 -10.26
CA GLN A 73 7.34 8.23 -11.66
C GLN A 73 7.23 7.00 -12.57
N GLY A 74 6.43 7.12 -13.64
CA GLY A 74 6.34 6.08 -14.67
C GLY A 74 7.63 5.86 -15.46
N LYS A 75 8.63 6.75 -15.30
CA LYS A 75 9.94 6.63 -15.94
C LYS A 75 10.81 5.66 -15.16
N GLN A 76 11.42 4.71 -15.86
CA GLN A 76 12.34 3.77 -15.22
C GLN A 76 13.65 4.48 -14.84
N VAL A 77 13.91 4.58 -13.54
CA VAL A 77 15.23 4.95 -12.99
C VAL A 77 16.12 3.69 -13.01
N PRO A 78 17.42 3.78 -13.32
CA PRO A 78 18.31 2.60 -13.38
C PRO A 78 18.34 1.77 -12.09
N SER A 79 18.09 2.39 -10.93
CA SER A 79 17.96 1.71 -9.64
C SER A 79 16.78 0.73 -9.57
N LYS A 80 15.73 0.92 -10.37
CA LYS A 80 14.58 0.01 -10.45
C LYS A 80 14.91 -1.34 -11.09
N LYS A 81 16.05 -1.44 -11.80
CA LYS A 81 16.53 -2.71 -12.40
C LYS A 81 17.35 -3.55 -11.41
N LEU A 82 17.67 -3.01 -10.25
CA LEU A 82 18.40 -3.72 -9.21
C LEU A 82 17.47 -4.72 -8.52
N SER A 83 18.04 -5.81 -8.01
CA SER A 83 17.29 -6.65 -7.07
C SER A 83 17.11 -5.94 -5.74
N ASP A 84 16.09 -6.32 -4.97
CA ASP A 84 15.78 -5.69 -3.68
C ASP A 84 16.99 -5.70 -2.73
N LYS A 85 17.78 -6.78 -2.74
CA LYS A 85 19.04 -6.87 -1.97
C LYS A 85 20.06 -5.79 -2.36
N GLN A 86 20.25 -5.58 -3.66
CA GLN A 86 21.17 -4.56 -4.19
C GLN A 86 20.64 -3.14 -3.96
N PHE A 87 19.32 -2.98 -4.03
CA PHE A 87 18.65 -1.71 -3.77
C PHE A 87 18.80 -1.29 -2.32
N ASN A 88 18.48 -2.19 -1.39
CA ASN A 88 18.60 -1.96 0.05
C ASN A 88 20.05 -1.62 0.40
N ALA A 89 21.03 -2.41 -0.04
CA ALA A 89 22.45 -2.11 0.22
C ALA A 89 22.90 -0.71 -0.24
N LYS A 90 22.23 -0.11 -1.23
CA LYS A 90 22.58 1.23 -1.74
C LYS A 90 21.81 2.36 -1.08
N CYS A 91 20.52 2.16 -0.80
CA CYS A 91 19.63 3.23 -0.35
C CYS A 91 19.38 3.22 1.15
N PHE A 92 19.62 2.09 1.82
CA PHE A 92 19.32 1.88 3.23
C PHE A 92 20.04 2.88 4.14
N ASP A 93 21.35 3.05 4.00
CA ASP A 93 22.13 3.96 4.86
C ASP A 93 21.61 5.41 4.82
N GLN A 94 21.20 5.87 3.64
CA GLN A 94 20.68 7.23 3.46
C GLN A 94 19.28 7.39 4.04
N LEU A 95 18.42 6.39 3.83
CA LEU A 95 17.02 6.43 4.24
C LEU A 95 16.83 6.08 5.72
N CYS A 96 17.75 5.33 6.32
CA CYS A 96 17.76 5.00 7.74
C CYS A 96 18.21 6.17 8.62
N ALA A 97 18.99 7.12 8.10
CA ALA A 97 19.58 8.23 8.87
C ALA A 97 18.61 9.00 9.81
N PRO A 98 17.35 9.30 9.44
CA PRO A 98 16.41 9.98 10.33
C PRO A 98 15.69 9.06 11.34
N TYR A 99 15.85 7.73 11.24
CA TYR A 99 15.21 6.76 12.11
C TYR A 99 16.14 6.31 13.23
N ASP A 100 15.62 6.28 14.46
CA ASP A 100 16.34 5.79 15.62
C ASP A 100 16.25 4.25 15.69
N LEU A 101 17.26 3.59 15.09
CA LEU A 101 17.44 2.15 15.12
C LEU A 101 18.31 1.64 16.29
N THR A 102 18.58 2.46 17.31
CA THR A 102 19.46 2.07 18.44
C THR A 102 18.98 0.83 19.21
N HIS A 103 17.70 0.51 19.13
CA HIS A 103 17.07 -0.67 19.72
C HIS A 103 17.37 -1.97 18.96
N LYS A 104 17.92 -1.89 17.73
CA LYS A 104 18.34 -3.04 16.91
C LYS A 104 19.86 -3.13 16.93
N ILE A 105 20.40 -3.66 18.02
CA ILE A 105 21.78 -4.13 18.10
C ILE A 105 21.74 -5.61 18.47
N GLU A 106 21.52 -6.45 17.47
CA GLU A 106 22.36 -7.64 17.27
C GLU A 106 22.26 -8.05 15.80
N ASN A 107 23.37 -7.91 15.09
CA ASN A 107 23.56 -8.42 13.74
C ASN A 107 23.66 -9.95 13.83
N ASN A 108 22.52 -10.65 13.94
CA ASN A 108 22.46 -12.08 13.70
C ASN A 108 21.72 -12.35 12.39
N ASN A 109 22.51 -12.92 11.50
CA ASN A 109 22.14 -13.61 10.29
C ASN A 109 21.37 -14.90 10.67
N ASP A 110 20.22 -14.77 11.31
CA ASP A 110 19.31 -15.89 11.53
C ASP A 110 18.01 -15.59 10.79
N GLU A 111 17.87 -16.33 9.69
CA GLU A 111 16.61 -16.66 9.05
C GLU A 111 15.80 -17.50 10.03
N GLU A 112 14.96 -16.88 10.84
CA GLU A 112 13.91 -17.59 11.57
C GLU A 112 12.59 -16.89 11.22
N GLU A 113 11.98 -17.42 10.16
CA GLU A 113 10.61 -17.16 9.73
C GLU A 113 9.69 -17.64 10.87
N THR A 114 9.18 -16.71 11.66
CA THR A 114 8.08 -16.99 12.60
C THR A 114 6.80 -16.52 11.94
N ASP A 115 6.18 -17.48 11.27
CA ASP A 115 4.82 -17.43 10.76
C ASP A 115 3.85 -17.45 11.95
N ASP A 116 3.65 -16.30 12.57
CA ASP A 116 2.54 -16.09 13.51
C ASP A 116 1.34 -15.58 12.70
N GLU A 117 0.63 -16.51 12.05
CA GLU A 117 -0.72 -16.29 11.54
C GLU A 117 -1.67 -16.07 12.75
N ASP A 118 -1.73 -14.84 13.25
CA ASP A 118 -2.87 -14.38 14.06
C ASP A 118 -4.04 -14.09 13.11
N ASP A 119 -4.64 -15.18 12.61
CA ASP A 119 -5.93 -15.15 11.92
C ASP A 119 -7.01 -14.77 12.94
N THR A 120 -7.17 -13.46 13.13
CA THR A 120 -8.25 -12.92 13.93
C THR A 120 -9.56 -13.24 13.21
N SER A 121 -10.15 -14.38 13.55
CA SER A 121 -11.47 -14.84 13.09
C SER A 121 -12.47 -13.69 13.09
N TYR A 122 -12.72 -13.15 11.89
CA TYR A 122 -13.77 -12.18 11.66
C TYR A 122 -15.11 -12.92 11.80
N VAL A 123 -15.75 -12.79 12.95
CA VAL A 123 -17.14 -13.22 13.18
C VAL A 123 -18.06 -12.16 12.56
N GLY A 124 -18.04 -12.07 11.24
CA GLY A 124 -19.10 -11.42 10.48
C GLY A 124 -20.23 -12.40 10.27
N GLU A 125 -21.45 -11.97 10.52
CA GLU A 125 -22.66 -12.73 10.18
C GLU A 125 -22.61 -13.10 8.70
N GLU A 126 -22.56 -14.41 8.42
CA GLU A 126 -22.57 -14.97 7.08
C GLU A 126 -23.89 -14.61 6.40
N ILE A 127 -23.81 -13.70 5.42
CA ILE A 127 -24.98 -13.34 4.63
C ILE A 127 -25.28 -14.47 3.64
N ASP A 128 -26.36 -15.20 3.88
CA ASP A 128 -26.89 -16.19 2.96
C ASP A 128 -27.46 -15.50 1.71
N LEU A 129 -26.71 -15.57 0.60
CA LEU A 129 -27.09 -15.00 -0.69
C LEU A 129 -28.06 -15.88 -1.48
N ASP A 130 -28.33 -17.12 -1.03
CA ASP A 130 -29.20 -18.06 -1.77
C ASP A 130 -30.69 -17.69 -1.67
N ASN A 131 -31.03 -16.74 -0.80
CA ASN A 131 -32.39 -16.22 -0.63
C ASN A 131 -32.62 -14.85 -1.28
N THR A 132 -31.75 -14.37 -2.18
CA THR A 132 -32.16 -13.32 -3.11
C THR A 132 -32.99 -13.96 -4.23
N SER A 133 -34.27 -14.21 -3.95
CA SER A 133 -35.25 -14.43 -5.00
C SER A 133 -35.26 -13.16 -5.85
N GLY A 134 -34.54 -13.22 -6.98
CA GLY A 134 -34.72 -12.29 -8.07
C GLY A 134 -36.16 -12.42 -8.56
N SER A 135 -37.08 -11.72 -7.91
CA SER A 135 -38.35 -11.34 -8.52
C SER A 135 -37.96 -10.52 -9.73
N GLY A 136 -37.98 -11.16 -10.90
CA GLY A 136 -37.94 -10.46 -12.16
C GLY A 136 -39.17 -9.58 -12.19
N ASP A 137 -38.98 -8.29 -11.88
CA ASP A 137 -39.95 -7.28 -12.22
C ASP A 137 -40.00 -7.25 -13.75
N GLU A 138 -41.01 -7.95 -14.31
CA GLU A 138 -41.47 -7.74 -15.67
C GLU A 138 -42.01 -6.32 -15.74
N ASP A 139 -41.16 -5.39 -16.17
CA ASP A 139 -41.57 -4.05 -16.59
C ASP A 139 -42.54 -4.20 -17.78
N THR A 140 -43.83 -4.32 -17.47
CA THR A 140 -44.91 -4.30 -18.44
C THR A 140 -45.05 -2.87 -18.96
N TYR A 141 -44.63 -2.65 -20.20
CA TYR A 141 -44.86 -1.38 -20.89
C TYR A 141 -46.32 -1.34 -21.33
N GLU A 142 -47.14 -0.58 -20.63
CA GLU A 142 -48.49 -0.24 -21.08
C GLU A 142 -48.38 0.80 -22.21
N GLU A 143 -48.62 0.37 -23.44
CA GLU A 143 -48.80 1.21 -24.61
C GLU A 143 -50.13 1.98 -24.45
N SER A 144 -50.06 3.30 -24.25
CA SER A 144 -51.24 4.18 -24.28
C SER A 144 -51.37 4.81 -25.66
N ASP A 145 -52.52 4.58 -26.31
CA ASP A 145 -53.02 5.26 -27.52
C ASP A 145 -53.36 6.74 -27.25
#